data_AF-A0A3N5ZMG2-F1
#
_entry.id   AF-A0A3N5ZMG2-F1
#
_cell.length_a   1.000
_cell.length_b   1.000
_cell.length_c   1.000
_cell.angle_alpha   90.00
_cell.angle_beta   90.00
_cell.angle_gamma   90.00
#
_symmetry.space_group_name_H-M   'P 1'
#
loop_
_entity.id
_entity.type
_entity.pdbx_description
1 polymer ?
#
loop_
_entity_poly.entity_id
_entity_poly.type
_entity_poly.pdbx_seq_one_letter_code
_entity_poly.pdbx_strand_id
1 'polypeptide(L)'
;MAEKQPTPKELLDRIDYQPPHADWMETPVDIRKGMYCYASNPKSVATLGLPNARPWNPLDEDWKLPENWQQIIHEGFKERLERFRSVKLFMDICVRCGACADKCHYFIGTGDPKNMPVLRAELLQSVYRNDFTR
;
A
#
# COMPACT_ATOMS: atom_id res chain seq x y z
N MET A 1 -12.71 -10.09 -25.37
CA MET A 1 -12.39 -9.01 -26.33
C MET A 1 -11.40 -8.09 -25.64
N ALA A 2 -10.28 -7.76 -26.27
CA ALA A 2 -9.32 -6.82 -25.67
C ALA A 2 -9.99 -5.46 -25.53
N GLU A 3 -10.13 -4.97 -24.30
CA GLU A 3 -10.63 -3.62 -24.03
C GLU A 3 -9.76 -2.62 -24.80
N LYS A 4 -10.39 -1.70 -25.53
CA LYS A 4 -9.68 -0.69 -26.32
C LYS A 4 -8.79 0.13 -25.37
N GLN A 5 -7.48 0.06 -25.57
CA GLN A 5 -6.54 0.82 -24.75
C GLN A 5 -6.77 2.33 -24.96
N PRO A 6 -6.89 3.12 -23.88
CA PRO A 6 -7.03 4.57 -23.99
C PRO A 6 -5.75 5.19 -24.55
N THR A 7 -5.91 6.31 -25.26
CA THR A 7 -4.78 7.10 -25.74
C THR A 7 -4.08 7.83 -24.59
N PRO A 8 -2.79 8.24 -24.73
CA PRO A 8 -2.10 8.99 -23.69
C PRO A 8 -2.81 10.28 -23.27
N LYS A 9 -3.44 10.99 -24.22
CA LYS A 9 -4.20 12.21 -23.94
C LYS A 9 -5.44 11.91 -23.10
N GLU A 10 -6.21 10.89 -23.47
CA GLU A 10 -7.39 10.45 -22.70
C GLU A 10 -7.03 9.98 -21.29
N LEU A 11 -5.82 9.44 -21.07
CA LEU A 11 -5.36 9.08 -19.74
C LEU A 11 -5.07 10.31 -18.89
N LEU A 12 -4.37 11.31 -19.45
CA LEU A 12 -4.04 12.55 -18.74
C LEU A 12 -5.30 13.36 -18.40
N ASP A 13 -6.27 13.43 -19.32
CA ASP A 13 -7.53 14.15 -19.12
C ASP A 13 -8.43 13.53 -18.04
N ARG A 14 -8.19 12.26 -17.66
CA ARG A 14 -8.94 11.55 -16.60
C ARG A 14 -8.38 11.73 -15.19
N ILE A 15 -7.20 12.31 -15.05
CA ILE A 15 -6.55 12.45 -13.74
C ILE A 15 -7.16 13.66 -13.02
N ASP A 16 -7.81 13.40 -11.89
CA ASP A 16 -8.32 14.43 -10.98
C ASP A 16 -7.39 14.54 -9.77
N TYR A 17 -6.82 15.72 -9.56
CA TYR A 17 -5.95 16.01 -8.43
C TYR A 17 -6.69 16.60 -7.22
N GLN A 18 -8.00 16.82 -7.34
CA GLN A 18 -8.83 17.28 -6.23
C GLN A 18 -9.01 16.13 -5.23
N PRO A 19 -8.49 16.24 -3.99
CA PRO A 19 -8.66 15.18 -3.01
C PRO A 19 -10.11 15.11 -2.53
N PRO A 20 -10.60 13.92 -2.13
CA PRO A 20 -11.91 13.79 -1.50
C PRO A 20 -11.94 14.52 -0.15
N HIS A 21 -13.11 15.02 0.23
CA HIS A 21 -13.31 15.68 1.52
C HIS A 21 -13.46 14.71 2.70
N ALA A 22 -13.80 13.44 2.43
CA ALA A 22 -13.97 12.40 3.44
C ALA A 22 -12.62 11.94 4.01
N ASP A 23 -12.65 11.29 5.17
CA ASP A 23 -11.44 10.69 5.73
C ASP A 23 -10.89 9.59 4.80
N TRP A 24 -9.57 9.40 4.84
CA TRP A 24 -8.88 8.45 3.96
C TRP A 24 -9.26 6.99 4.23
N MET A 25 -9.69 6.67 5.45
CA MET A 25 -10.22 5.35 5.83
C MET A 25 -11.66 5.13 5.36
N GLU A 26 -12.44 6.19 5.16
CA GLU A 26 -13.83 6.12 4.71
C GLU A 26 -13.94 6.05 3.18
N THR A 27 -12.94 6.57 2.47
CA THR A 27 -12.87 6.47 1.02
C THR A 27 -12.58 5.00 0.65
N PRO A 28 -13.40 4.31 -0.16
CA PRO A 28 -13.11 2.94 -0.57
C PRO A 28 -11.87 2.88 -1.50
N VAL A 29 -11.21 1.73 -1.56
CA VAL A 29 -10.13 1.48 -2.53
C VAL A 29 -10.73 0.80 -3.75
N ASP A 30 -10.59 1.41 -4.93
CA ASP A 30 -11.01 0.79 -6.20
C ASP A 30 -9.82 0.04 -6.84
N ILE A 31 -9.81 -1.30 -6.69
CA ILE A 31 -8.76 -2.14 -7.26
C ILE A 31 -9.12 -2.47 -8.72
N ARG A 32 -8.70 -1.58 -9.63
CA ARG A 32 -8.90 -1.76 -11.07
C ARG A 32 -7.87 -2.72 -11.67
N LYS A 33 -8.28 -3.42 -12.74
CA LYS A 33 -7.38 -4.28 -13.53
C LYS A 33 -6.15 -3.49 -14.00
N GLY A 34 -4.97 -4.01 -13.70
CA GLY A 34 -3.69 -3.37 -14.03
C GLY A 34 -3.16 -2.37 -12.99
N MET A 35 -3.86 -2.16 -11.86
CA MET A 35 -3.39 -1.29 -10.76
C MET A 35 -2.77 -2.01 -9.57
N TYR A 36 -2.63 -3.34 -9.64
CA TYR A 36 -2.11 -4.15 -8.55
C TYR A 36 -1.08 -5.16 -9.05
N CYS A 37 -0.18 -5.58 -8.15
CA CYS A 37 0.77 -6.64 -8.43
C CYS A 37 0.06 -8.00 -8.36
N TYR A 38 0.16 -8.78 -9.43
CA TYR A 38 -0.35 -10.15 -9.44
C TYR A 38 0.50 -11.05 -8.54
N ALA A 39 -0.15 -12.04 -7.92
CA ALA A 39 0.55 -13.06 -7.15
C ALA A 39 1.51 -13.84 -8.06
N SER A 40 2.69 -14.16 -7.51
CA SER A 40 3.66 -15.00 -8.20
C SER A 40 3.17 -16.43 -8.35
N ASN A 41 3.61 -17.12 -9.41
CA ASN A 41 3.30 -18.53 -9.63
C ASN A 41 3.78 -19.38 -8.43
N PRO A 42 2.89 -20.14 -7.75
CA PRO A 42 3.25 -20.94 -6.58
C PRO A 42 4.38 -21.93 -6.84
N LYS A 43 4.46 -22.50 -8.04
CA LYS A 43 5.55 -23.41 -8.42
C LYS A 43 6.91 -22.72 -8.32
N SER A 44 7.02 -21.51 -8.87
CA SER A 44 8.26 -20.72 -8.82
C SER A 44 8.63 -20.32 -7.39
N VAL A 45 7.64 -19.94 -6.57
CA VAL A 45 7.85 -19.61 -5.15
C VAL A 45 8.38 -20.83 -4.39
N ALA A 46 7.80 -22.01 -4.62
CA ALA A 46 8.25 -23.28 -4.02
C ALA A 46 9.65 -23.69 -4.50
N THR A 47 9.94 -23.56 -5.80
CA THR A 47 11.27 -23.86 -6.35
C THR A 47 12.37 -23.00 -5.71
N LEU A 48 12.08 -21.74 -5.40
CA LEU A 48 13.02 -20.83 -4.74
C LEU A 48 13.07 -21.01 -3.20
N GLY A 49 12.27 -21.91 -2.64
CA GLY A 49 12.20 -22.11 -1.18
C GLY A 49 11.65 -20.89 -0.43
N LEU A 50 10.91 -20.01 -1.11
CA LEU A 50 10.29 -18.85 -0.49
C LEU A 50 9.09 -19.29 0.38
N PRO A 51 8.82 -18.60 1.51
CA PRO A 51 7.70 -18.95 2.36
C PRO A 51 6.35 -18.73 1.64
N ASN A 52 5.31 -19.43 2.09
CA ASN A 52 3.93 -19.21 1.64
C ASN A 52 3.70 -19.43 0.13
N ALA A 53 4.25 -20.50 -0.45
CA ALA A 53 4.04 -20.88 -1.85
C ALA A 53 2.60 -21.34 -2.14
N ARG A 54 1.65 -20.40 -2.17
CA ARG A 54 0.21 -20.65 -2.35
C ARG A 54 -0.41 -19.74 -3.42
N PRO A 55 -1.49 -20.17 -4.08
CA PRO A 55 -2.24 -19.31 -4.99
C PRO A 55 -3.14 -18.34 -4.22
N TRP A 56 -3.01 -17.04 -4.50
CA TRP A 56 -3.86 -15.98 -3.96
C TRP A 56 -4.03 -14.87 -5.02
N ASN A 57 -5.02 -13.99 -4.87
CA ASN A 57 -5.23 -12.84 -5.74
C ASN A 57 -5.68 -11.63 -4.91
N PRO A 58 -5.14 -10.41 -5.13
CA PRO A 58 -5.62 -9.21 -4.44
C PRO A 58 -7.11 -8.92 -4.62
N LEU A 59 -7.73 -9.44 -5.67
CA LEU A 59 -9.17 -9.30 -5.92
C LEU A 59 -10.04 -10.31 -5.16
N ASP A 60 -9.44 -11.37 -4.60
CA ASP A 60 -10.18 -12.35 -3.81
C ASP A 60 -10.43 -11.77 -2.40
N GLU A 61 -11.58 -12.09 -1.81
CA GLU A 61 -11.89 -11.71 -0.42
C GLU A 61 -10.96 -12.42 0.57
N ASP A 62 -10.58 -13.67 0.27
CA ASP A 62 -9.67 -14.48 1.09
C ASP A 62 -8.28 -14.60 0.44
N TRP A 63 -7.28 -13.97 1.07
CA TRP A 63 -5.87 -14.04 0.67
C TRP A 63 -5.13 -15.26 1.21
N LYS A 64 -5.86 -16.15 1.90
CA LYS A 64 -5.38 -17.41 2.49
C LYS A 64 -4.21 -17.18 3.44
N LEU A 65 -4.29 -16.10 4.20
CA LEU A 65 -3.27 -15.76 5.19
C LEU A 65 -3.33 -16.76 6.35
N PRO A 66 -2.21 -17.04 7.04
CA PRO A 66 -2.23 -17.80 8.29
C PRO A 66 -3.18 -17.13 9.29
N GLU A 67 -3.89 -17.89 10.13
CA GLU A 67 -4.88 -17.34 11.08
C GLU A 67 -4.29 -16.26 12.00
N ASN A 68 -3.02 -16.41 12.38
CA ASN A 68 -2.28 -15.49 13.24
C ASN A 68 -1.50 -14.40 12.48
N TRP A 69 -1.84 -14.10 11.22
CA TRP A 69 -1.10 -13.13 10.41
C TRP A 69 -0.95 -11.75 11.07
N GLN A 70 -1.97 -11.28 11.79
CA GLN A 70 -1.93 -10.00 12.50
C GLN A 70 -0.84 -10.00 13.58
N GLN A 71 -0.78 -11.08 14.36
CA GLN A 71 0.23 -11.27 15.40
C GLN A 71 1.63 -11.30 14.80
N ILE A 72 1.83 -12.07 13.72
CA ILE A 72 3.12 -12.18 13.02
C ILE A 72 3.62 -10.78 12.60
N ILE A 73 2.75 -9.96 12.00
CA ILE A 73 3.10 -8.60 11.56
C ILE A 73 3.36 -7.69 12.75
N HIS A 74 2.52 -7.73 13.79
CA HIS A 74 2.65 -6.88 14.97
C HIS A 74 3.93 -7.16 15.76
N GLU A 75 4.22 -8.44 16.05
CA GLU A 75 5.46 -8.85 16.72
C GLU A 75 6.69 -8.56 15.86
N GLY A 76 6.59 -8.85 14.56
CA GLY A 76 7.63 -8.52 13.61
C GLY A 76 7.96 -7.02 13.63
N PHE A 77 6.94 -6.17 13.60
CA PHE A 77 7.12 -4.72 13.64
C PHE A 77 7.74 -4.25 14.97
N LYS A 78 7.25 -4.77 16.10
CA LYS A 78 7.81 -4.52 17.44
C LYS A 78 9.32 -4.80 17.49
N GLU A 79 9.74 -5.96 17.00
CA GLU A 79 11.16 -6.35 16.97
C GLU A 79 12.01 -5.34 16.17
N ARG A 80 11.53 -4.87 15.01
CA ARG A 80 12.26 -3.88 14.19
C ARG A 80 12.32 -2.53 14.89
N LEU A 81 11.25 -2.11 15.55
CA LEU A 81 11.23 -0.86 16.32
C LEU A 81 12.24 -0.91 17.46
N GLU A 82 12.27 -1.99 18.25
CA GLU A 82 13.23 -2.16 19.36
C GLU A 82 14.69 -2.22 18.87
N ARG A 83 14.93 -2.86 17.73
CA ARG A 83 16.27 -3.05 17.18
C ARG A 83 16.80 -1.84 16.42
N PHE A 84 15.96 -1.09 15.70
CA PHE A 84 16.39 -0.05 14.78
C PHE A 84 15.78 1.33 15.10
N ARG A 85 16.63 2.22 15.64
CA ARG A 85 16.26 3.63 15.87
C ARG A 85 15.78 4.33 14.60
N SER A 86 16.37 4.02 13.44
CA SER A 86 15.98 4.62 12.16
C SER A 86 14.51 4.34 11.82
N VAL A 87 14.00 3.15 12.13
CA VAL A 87 12.59 2.80 11.91
C VAL A 87 11.69 3.69 12.76
N LYS A 88 11.99 3.86 14.07
CA LYS A 88 11.25 4.79 14.95
C LYS A 88 11.26 6.21 14.38
N LEU A 89 12.43 6.74 14.04
CA LEU A 89 12.57 8.08 13.48
C LEU A 89 11.74 8.28 12.20
N PHE A 90 11.72 7.29 11.29
CA PHE A 90 10.92 7.38 10.07
C PHE A 90 9.40 7.32 10.33
N MET A 91 8.97 6.73 11.44
CA MET A 91 7.57 6.77 11.84
C MET A 91 7.17 8.15 12.40
N ASP A 92 8.10 8.84 13.07
CA ASP A 92 7.84 10.12 13.75
C ASP A 92 8.07 11.37 12.89
N ILE A 93 8.97 11.30 11.90
CA ILE A 93 9.47 12.49 11.20
C ILE A 93 8.45 13.16 10.26
N CYS A 94 7.43 12.43 9.84
CA CYS A 94 6.46 12.94 8.88
C CYS A 94 5.54 13.98 9.54
N VAL A 95 5.78 15.26 9.27
CA VAL A 95 4.92 16.38 9.72
C VAL A 95 3.70 16.61 8.81
N ARG A 96 3.41 15.68 7.89
CA ARG A 96 2.30 15.76 6.92
C ARG A 96 2.25 17.06 6.10
N CYS A 97 3.41 17.62 5.74
CA CYS A 97 3.49 18.87 4.97
C CYS A 97 3.10 18.73 3.48
N GLY A 98 2.99 17.50 2.95
CA GLY A 98 2.62 17.26 1.55
C GLY A 98 3.74 17.46 0.52
N ALA A 99 4.95 17.85 0.94
CA ALA A 99 6.08 18.12 0.03
C ALA A 99 6.54 16.91 -0.81
N CYS A 100 6.08 15.70 -0.49
CA CYS A 100 6.38 14.49 -1.26
C CYS A 100 5.39 14.24 -2.41
N ALA A 101 4.23 14.92 -2.41
CA ALA A 101 3.14 14.61 -3.33
C ALA A 101 3.55 14.88 -4.79
N ASP A 102 4.11 16.05 -5.05
CA ASP A 102 4.52 16.51 -6.39
C ASP A 102 5.76 15.77 -6.95
N LYS A 103 6.39 14.90 -6.16
CA LYS A 103 7.53 14.06 -6.59
C LYS A 103 7.14 12.62 -6.86
N CYS A 104 5.94 12.22 -6.49
CA CYS A 104 5.53 10.82 -6.56
C CYS A 104 4.88 10.50 -7.90
N HIS A 105 5.56 9.69 -8.72
CA HIS A 105 5.02 9.21 -10.00
C HIS A 105 3.67 8.48 -9.87
N TYR A 106 3.44 7.77 -8.75
CA TYR A 106 2.15 7.10 -8.52
C TYR A 106 1.03 8.10 -8.28
N PHE A 107 1.26 9.14 -7.46
CA PHE A 107 0.28 10.20 -7.25
C PHE A 107 0.06 11.01 -8.54
N ILE A 108 1.14 11.43 -9.21
CA ILE A 108 1.06 12.19 -10.47
C ILE A 108 0.29 11.40 -11.54
N GLY A 109 0.53 10.09 -11.63
CA GLY A 109 -0.15 9.25 -12.62
C GLY A 109 -1.60 8.88 -12.29
N THR A 110 -2.06 9.07 -11.04
CA THR A 110 -3.38 8.59 -10.61
C THR A 110 -4.29 9.67 -10.03
N GLY A 111 -3.74 10.75 -9.49
CA GLY A 111 -4.47 11.73 -8.70
C GLY A 111 -4.91 11.22 -7.32
N ASP A 112 -4.74 9.92 -7.03
CA ASP A 112 -5.23 9.29 -5.81
C ASP A 112 -4.35 9.63 -4.60
N PRO A 113 -4.89 10.33 -3.58
CA PRO A 113 -4.16 10.69 -2.37
C PRO A 113 -3.55 9.48 -1.64
N LYS A 114 -4.14 8.28 -1.74
CA LYS A 114 -3.60 7.04 -1.15
C LYS A 114 -2.31 6.57 -1.80
N ASN A 115 -2.00 7.07 -2.99
CA ASN A 115 -0.72 6.86 -3.65
C ASN A 115 0.35 7.90 -3.28
N MET A 116 0.00 8.94 -2.52
CA MET A 116 0.99 9.87 -1.99
C MET A 116 1.88 9.20 -0.94
N PRO A 117 3.18 9.49 -0.90
CA PRO A 117 4.09 8.92 0.10
C PRO A 117 3.64 9.17 1.55
N VAL A 118 3.07 10.35 1.85
CA VAL A 118 2.53 10.66 3.18
C VAL A 118 1.42 9.68 3.57
N LEU A 119 0.42 9.47 2.71
CA LEU A 119 -0.73 8.64 3.07
C LEU A 119 -0.42 7.14 3.04
N ARG A 120 0.52 6.71 2.18
CA ARG A 120 1.07 5.35 2.23
C ARG A 120 1.79 5.07 3.55
N ALA A 121 2.59 6.02 4.03
CA ALA A 121 3.26 5.91 5.32
C ALA A 121 2.27 5.97 6.48
N GLU A 122 1.22 6.79 6.35
CA GLU A 122 0.16 6.97 7.35
C GLU A 122 -0.54 5.66 7.72
N LEU A 123 -0.70 4.72 6.76
CA LEU A 123 -1.25 3.38 7.03
C LEU A 123 -0.47 2.63 8.13
N LEU A 124 0.86 2.67 8.09
CA LEU A 124 1.70 2.03 9.10
C LEU A 124 1.88 2.92 10.34
N GLN A 125 1.95 4.24 10.15
CA GLN A 125 2.12 5.20 11.24
C GLN A 125 0.88 5.30 12.15
N SER A 126 -0.33 5.00 11.64
CA SER A 126 -1.55 4.94 12.45
C SER A 126 -1.49 3.80 13.47
N VAL A 127 -1.09 2.60 13.03
CA VAL A 127 -0.82 1.44 13.90
C VAL A 127 0.32 1.76 14.88
N TYR A 128 1.42 2.32 14.37
CA TYR A 128 2.57 2.71 15.20
C TYR A 128 2.16 3.63 16.36
N ARG A 129 1.40 4.69 16.08
CA ARG A 129 0.97 5.66 17.11
C ARG A 129 -0.08 5.10 18.07
N ASN A 130 -0.94 4.20 17.60
CA ASN A 130 -1.94 3.59 18.47
C ASN A 130 -1.32 2.59 19.46
N ASP A 131 -0.36 1.79 18.99
CA ASP A 131 0.08 0.58 19.69
C ASP A 131 1.47 0.72 20.33
N PHE A 132 2.33 1.63 19.86
CA PHE A 132 3.76 1.68 20.24
C PHE A 132 4.26 3.01 20.80
N THR A 133 3.43 4.06 20.86
CA THR A 133 3.84 5.39 21.37
C THR A 133 3.06 5.84 22.61
N ARG A 134 2.24 4.98 23.21
CA ARG A 134 1.54 5.25 24.48
C ARG A 134 2.36 4.78 25.67
#